data_AF-A0A7K4MRS9-F1
#
_entry.id   AF-A0A7K4MRS9-F1
#
_cell.length_a   1.000
_cell.length_b   1.000
_cell.length_c   1.000
_cell.angle_alpha   90.00
_cell.angle_beta   90.00
_cell.angle_gamma   90.00
#
_symmetry.space_group_name_H-M   'P 1'
#
loop_
_entity.id
_entity.type
_entity.pdbx_description
1 polymer ?
#
loop_
_entity_poly.entity_id
_entity_poly.type
_entity_poly.pdbx_seq_one_letter_code
_entity_poly.pdbx_strand_id
1 'polypeptide(L)' 'MTMPCSIAGDMSIGHAGFSPAPITPSTSNVLVMGAPPHVAKDLIGPHVLGQAVHTGTVPKVSTTVVEDKV' A
#
# COMPACT_ATOMS: atom_id res chain seq x y z
N MET A 1 10.53 16.70 -3.15
CA MET A 1 9.59 16.16 -2.14
C MET A 1 9.74 14.65 -2.12
N THR A 2 10.28 14.08 -1.04
CA THR A 2 10.36 12.62 -0.84
C THR A 2 8.97 12.10 -0.50
N MET A 3 8.43 11.15 -1.27
CA MET A 3 7.20 10.45 -0.86
C MET A 3 7.55 9.47 0.27
N PRO A 4 6.79 9.45 1.37
CA PRO A 4 7.04 8.51 2.46
C PRO A 4 6.88 7.07 1.98
N CYS A 5 7.67 6.16 2.56
CA CYS A 5 7.51 4.71 2.33
C CYS A 5 6.13 4.28 2.81
N SER A 6 5.46 3.43 2.03
CA SER A 6 4.19 2.86 2.45
C SER A 6 4.42 1.69 3.42
N ILE A 7 3.75 1.71 4.58
CA ILE A 7 3.97 0.81 5.71
C ILE A 7 2.66 0.32 6.31
N ALA A 8 2.73 -0.75 7.11
CA ALA A 8 1.59 -1.33 7.80
C ALA A 8 0.75 -0.25 8.52
N GLY A 9 -0.56 -0.25 8.25
CA GLY A 9 -1.50 0.76 8.72
C GLY A 9 -1.93 1.76 7.64
N ASP A 10 -1.20 1.82 6.53
CA ASP A 10 -1.62 2.59 5.36
C ASP A 10 -2.84 1.98 4.66
N MET A 11 -3.61 2.86 4.02
CA MET A 11 -4.78 2.51 3.23
C MET A 11 -4.49 2.71 1.74
N SER A 12 -5.10 1.89 0.90
CA SER A 12 -5.19 2.17 -0.53
C SER A 12 -6.06 3.40 -0.77
N ILE A 13 -5.82 4.13 -1.86
CA ILE A 13 -6.46 5.42 -2.14
C ILE A 13 -7.97 5.31 -2.51
N GLY A 14 -8.46 4.12 -2.84
CA GLY A 14 -9.76 3.94 -3.49
C GLY A 14 -9.75 4.37 -4.95
N HIS A 15 -10.83 4.18 -5.70
CA HIS A 15 -10.97 4.70 -7.06
C HIS A 15 -12.42 4.68 -7.54
N ALA A 16 -12.79 5.55 -8.49
CA ALA A 16 -14.11 5.53 -9.14
C ALA A 16 -15.31 5.49 -8.17
N GLY A 17 -15.18 6.14 -7.01
CA GLY A 17 -16.19 6.14 -5.94
C GLY A 17 -16.10 4.99 -4.93
N PHE A 18 -15.25 3.98 -5.17
CA PHE A 18 -14.97 2.94 -4.19
C PHE A 18 -14.13 3.47 -3.03
N SER A 19 -14.45 3.03 -1.81
CA SER A 19 -13.75 3.42 -0.59
C SER A 19 -12.26 3.07 -0.63
N PRO A 20 -11.40 3.81 0.08
CA PRO A 20 -10.11 3.31 0.56
C PRO A 20 -10.25 1.93 1.24
N ALA A 21 -9.21 1.10 1.15
CA ALA A 21 -9.19 -0.23 1.77
C ALA A 21 -7.84 -0.52 2.45
N PRO A 22 -7.81 -1.31 3.54
CA PRO A 22 -6.56 -1.63 4.23
C PRO A 22 -5.64 -2.47 3.34
N ILE A 23 -4.33 -2.28 3.50
CA ILE A 23 -3.31 -3.11 2.85
C ILE A 23 -2.69 -4.02 3.91
N THR A 24 -2.62 -5.31 3.66
CA THR A 24 -2.01 -6.29 4.58
C THR A 24 -0.58 -6.59 4.13
N PRO A 25 0.44 -6.21 4.92
CA PRO A 25 1.83 -6.54 4.60
C PRO A 25 2.06 -8.05 4.62
N SER A 26 2.80 -8.55 3.62
CA SER A 26 3.24 -9.95 3.57
C SER A 26 4.67 -10.17 4.08
N THR A 27 5.43 -9.10 4.31
CA THR A 27 6.79 -9.17 4.85
C THR A 27 6.81 -8.82 6.34
N SER A 28 7.77 -9.38 7.08
CA SER A 28 7.94 -9.13 8.52
C SER A 28 9.40 -8.98 8.97
N ASN A 29 10.35 -9.23 8.06
CA ASN A 29 11.78 -9.24 8.33
C ASN A 29 12.47 -7.88 8.10
N VAL A 30 11.77 -6.92 7.53
CA VAL A 30 12.25 -5.55 7.29
C VAL A 30 11.28 -4.60 7.96
N LEU A 31 11.80 -3.59 8.66
CA LEU A 31 11.00 -2.54 9.29
C LEU A 31 11.43 -1.18 8.76
N VAL A 32 10.44 -0.35 8.41
CA VAL A 32 10.61 1.06 8.09
C VAL A 32 9.79 1.85 9.09
N MET A 33 10.43 2.79 9.80
CA MET A 33 9.78 3.54 10.89
C MET A 33 9.13 2.64 11.97
N GLY A 34 9.65 1.43 12.17
CA GLY A 34 9.14 0.47 13.16
C GLY A 34 7.98 -0.41 12.68
N ALA A 35 7.55 -0.31 11.41
CA ALA A 35 6.48 -1.11 10.84
C ALA A 35 6.93 -1.85 9.56
N PRO A 36 6.35 -3.03 9.24
CA PRO A 36 6.63 -3.69 7.98
C PRO A 36 6.24 -2.82 6.78
N PRO A 37 7.10 -2.69 5.75
CA PRO A 37 6.76 -1.98 4.52
C PRO A 37 5.80 -2.79 3.67
N HIS A 38 5.02 -2.09 2.85
CA HIS A 38 4.21 -2.72 1.81
C HIS A 38 5.05 -3.13 0.60
N VAL A 39 4.77 -4.32 0.05
CA VAL A 39 5.47 -4.87 -1.12
C VAL A 39 4.49 -5.29 -2.21
N ALA A 40 5.04 -5.59 -3.40
CA ALA A 40 4.22 -6.09 -4.50
C ALA A 40 3.50 -7.38 -4.08
N LYS A 41 2.24 -7.50 -4.50
CA LYS A 41 1.31 -8.59 -4.16
C LYS A 41 0.75 -8.60 -2.75
N ASP A 42 1.08 -7.62 -1.90
CA ASP A 42 0.35 -7.42 -0.65
C ASP A 42 -1.14 -7.30 -0.92
N LEU A 43 -1.94 -7.95 -0.07
CA LEU A 43 -3.38 -8.00 -0.24
C LEU A 43 -3.99 -6.65 0.09
N ILE A 44 -4.82 -6.14 -0.81
CA ILE A 44 -5.67 -4.97 -0.55
C ILE A 44 -7.05 -5.51 -0.20
N GLY A 45 -7.56 -5.08 0.95
CA GLY A 45 -8.88 -5.44 1.45
C GLY A 45 -10.03 -4.97 0.55
N PRO A 46 -11.28 -5.17 0.98
CA PRO A 46 -12.45 -4.84 0.18
C PRO A 46 -12.60 -3.34 -0.08
N HIS A 47 -12.66 -2.98 -1.35
CA HIS A 47 -13.17 -1.71 -1.85
C HIS A 47 -14.70 -1.80 -1.98
N VAL A 48 -15.44 -0.83 -1.45
CA VAL A 48 -16.91 -0.86 -1.45
C VAL A 48 -17.50 0.38 -2.13
N LEU A 49 -18.49 0.17 -3.02
CA LEU A 49 -19.36 1.20 -3.59
C LEU A 49 -20.81 0.69 -3.58
N GLY A 50 -21.58 1.12 -2.58
CA GLY A 50 -22.92 0.60 -2.37
C GLY A 50 -22.89 -0.92 -2.11
N GLN A 51 -23.40 -1.71 -3.06
CA GLN A 51 -23.36 -3.18 -3.02
C GLN A 51 -22.24 -3.79 -3.88
N ALA A 52 -21.51 -2.98 -4.66
CA ALA A 52 -20.37 -3.45 -5.43
C ALA A 52 -19.14 -3.57 -4.53
N VAL A 53 -18.47 -4.73 -4.57
CA VAL A 53 -17.28 -5.02 -3.77
C VAL A 53 -16.23 -5.73 -4.61
N HIS A 54 -14.98 -5.31 -4.49
CA HIS A 54 -13.85 -6.06 -5.02
C HIS A 54 -12.62 -5.92 -4.12
N THR A 55 -11.69 -6.85 -4.24
CA THR A 55 -10.37 -6.80 -3.59
C THR A 55 -9.29 -6.57 -4.64
N GLY A 56 -8.05 -6.45 -4.20
CA GLY A 56 -6.92 -6.29 -5.10
C GLY A 56 -5.61 -6.71 -4.47
N THR A 57 -4.53 -6.49 -5.19
CA THR A 57 -3.17 -6.62 -4.68
C THR A 57 -2.35 -5.42 -5.10
N VAL A 58 -1.30 -5.09 -4.35
CA VAL A 58 -0.37 -4.01 -4.70
C VAL A 58 0.32 -4.36 -6.03
N PRO A 59 0.05 -3.63 -7.13
CA PRO A 59 0.50 -4.03 -8.46
C PRO A 59 1.86 -3.45 -8.83
N LYS A 60 2.26 -2.36 -8.17
CA LYS A 60 3.49 -1.61 -8.46
C LYS A 60 4.10 -1.10 -7.16
N VAL A 61 5.40 -1.28 -7.03
CA VAL A 61 6.23 -0.77 -5.94
C VAL A 61 7.49 -0.15 -6.50
N SER A 62 8.12 0.74 -5.75
CA SER A 62 9.43 1.26 -6.15
C SER A 62 10.46 0.12 -6.10
N THR A 63 11.25 -0.02 -7.16
CA THR A 63 12.36 -0.99 -7.24
C THR A 63 13.72 -0.32 -7.07
N THR A 64 13.75 1.01 -7.04
CA THR A 64 14.94 1.82 -6.81
C THR A 64 14.70 2.79 -5.66
N VAL A 65 15.78 3.21 -5.01
CA VAL A 65 15.75 4.29 -4.03
C VAL A 65 15.87 5.61 -4.78
N VAL A 66 14.96 6.55 -4.52
CA VAL A 66 15.14 7.94 -4.97
C VAL A 66 16.09 8.60 -3.98
N GLU A 67 17.36 8.71 -4.34
CA GLU A 67 18.33 9.52 -3.63
C GLU A 67 18.25 10.96 -4.19
N ASP A 68 17.73 11.88 -3.39
CA ASP A 68 17.91 13.30 -3.68
C ASP A 68 19.38 13.62 -3.34
N LYS A 69 20.20 13.95 -4.35
CA LYS A 69 21.56 14.40 -4.11
C LYS A 69 21.48 15.72 -3.36
N VAL A 70 21.76 15.69 -2.06
CA VAL A 70 22.03 16.89 -1.26
C VAL A 70 23.29 17.58 -1.78
#